data_AF-A0A3N2HXB5-F1
#
_entry.id   AF-A0A3N2HXB5-F1
#
_cell.length_a   1.000
_cell.length_b   1.000
_cell.length_c   1.000
_cell.angle_alpha   90.00
_cell.angle_beta   90.00
_cell.angle_gamma   90.00
#
_symmetry.space_group_name_H-M   'P 1'
#
loop_
_entity.id
_entity.type
_entity.pdbx_description
1 polymer ?
#
loop_
_entity_poly.entity_id
_entity_poly.type
_entity_poly.pdbx_seq_one_letter_code
_entity_poly.pdbx_strand_id
1 'polypeptide(L)'
;MMTVTATVHTAHDAAGLFWLSRRLLAEHRAARVEVGQYLVQLADAGTVLLTELPEALRFDVVVRDELTARRTRRALEAALERCLPGTVSAMTWQTEPLVAV
;
A
#
# COMPACT_ATOMS: atom_id res chain seq x y z
N MET A 1 3.09 -19.30 -0.01
CA MET A 1 3.08 -17.86 0.36
C MET A 1 3.35 -17.07 -0.91
N MET A 2 2.84 -15.85 -0.99
CA MET A 2 2.99 -14.98 -2.16
C MET A 2 3.18 -13.54 -1.70
N THR A 3 3.89 -12.75 -2.50
CA THR A 3 3.97 -11.31 -2.35
C THR A 3 2.89 -10.69 -3.24
N VAL A 4 2.14 -9.76 -2.68
CA VAL A 4 1.22 -8.91 -3.44
C VAL A 4 1.77 -7.50 -3.36
N THR A 5 1.95 -6.87 -4.51
CA THR A 5 2.46 -5.50 -4.62
C THR A 5 1.41 -4.62 -5.26
N ALA A 6 1.06 -3.53 -4.59
CA ALA A 6 0.30 -2.43 -5.18
C ALA A 6 1.24 -1.30 -5.55
N THR A 7 1.06 -0.69 -6.71
CA THR A 7 1.69 0.58 -7.07
C THR A 7 0.60 1.61 -7.33
N VAL A 8 0.63 2.71 -6.59
CA VAL A 8 -0.39 3.76 -6.58
C VAL A 8 0.21 5.05 -7.13
N HIS A 9 -0.50 5.65 -8.07
CA HIS A 9 -0.21 6.98 -8.63
C HIS A 9 -1.36 7.93 -8.31
N THR A 10 -1.05 9.22 -8.25
CA THR A 10 -2.06 10.27 -8.01
C THR A 10 -2.10 11.27 -9.15
N ALA A 11 -3.25 11.92 -9.36
CA ALA A 11 -3.41 12.94 -10.41
C ALA A 11 -2.64 14.24 -10.15
N HIS A 12 -2.25 14.49 -8.90
CA HIS A 12 -1.61 15.71 -8.43
C HIS A 12 -0.10 15.54 -8.21
N ASP A 13 0.51 14.61 -8.95
CA ASP A 13 1.94 14.28 -8.91
C ASP A 13 2.48 14.05 -7.47
N ALA A 14 3.71 14.43 -7.20
CA ALA A 14 4.40 14.21 -5.92
C ALA A 14 3.65 14.77 -4.70
N ALA A 15 2.88 15.86 -4.86
CA ALA A 15 2.12 16.45 -3.77
C ALA A 15 0.95 15.55 -3.34
N GLY A 16 0.25 14.94 -4.30
CA GLY A 16 -0.83 13.99 -4.03
C GLY A 16 -0.31 12.76 -3.29
N LEU A 17 0.82 12.21 -3.75
CA LEU A 17 1.49 11.06 -3.10
C LEU A 17 1.93 11.39 -1.67
N PHE A 18 2.52 12.57 -1.46
CA PHE A 18 2.92 13.04 -0.15
C PHE A 18 1.72 13.12 0.80
N TRP A 19 0.65 13.80 0.42
CA TRP A 19 -0.51 13.94 1.31
C TRP A 19 -1.21 12.63 1.60
N LEU A 20 -1.31 11.75 0.60
CA LEU A 20 -1.88 10.42 0.77
C LEU A 20 -1.05 9.58 1.74
N SER A 21 0.28 9.57 1.61
CA SER A 21 1.16 8.83 2.53
C SER A 21 1.08 9.39 3.95
N ARG A 22 1.09 10.72 4.10
CA ARG A 22 0.97 11.36 5.41
C ARG A 22 -0.36 11.05 6.09
N ARG A 23 -1.47 11.05 5.33
CA ARG A 23 -2.80 10.68 5.84
C ARG A 23 -2.86 9.22 6.29
N LEU A 24 -2.37 8.30 5.46
CA LEU A 24 -2.28 6.88 5.83
C LEU A 24 -1.50 6.67 7.13
N LEU A 25 -0.34 7.31 7.26
CA LEU A 25 0.51 7.17 8.44
C LEU A 25 -0.06 7.83 9.70
N ALA A 26 -0.95 8.82 9.54
CA ALA A 26 -1.65 9.46 10.65
C ALA A 26 -2.88 8.65 11.11
N GLU A 27 -3.58 7.99 10.19
CA GLU A 27 -4.81 7.24 10.47
C GLU A 27 -4.55 5.80 10.89
N HIS A 28 -3.38 5.26 10.58
CA HIS A 28 -3.01 3.88 10.86
C HIS A 28 -1.81 3.77 11.80
N ARG A 29 -1.76 2.67 12.57
CA ARG A 29 -0.55 2.34 13.34
C ARG A 29 0.58 2.03 12.37
N ALA A 30 1.62 2.85 12.40
CA ALA A 30 2.79 2.69 11.56
C ALA A 30 4.10 2.66 12.35
N ALA A 31 5.09 1.95 11.84
CA ALA A 31 6.46 1.97 12.31
C ALA A 31 7.39 2.29 11.14
N ARG A 32 8.28 3.26 11.32
CA ARG A 32 9.29 3.59 10.31
C ARG A 32 10.36 2.50 10.30
N VAL A 33 10.69 2.00 9.10
CA VAL A 33 11.80 1.05 8.89
C VAL A 33 13.04 1.80 8.44
N GLU A 34 12.90 2.61 7.38
CA GLU A 34 13.97 3.44 6.81
C GLU A 34 13.42 4.80 6.36
N VAL A 35 14.24 5.63 5.71
CA VAL A 35 13.76 6.86 5.06
C VAL A 35 12.80 6.48 3.93
N GLY A 36 11.57 6.99 3.97
CA GLY A 36 10.55 6.69 2.97
C GLY A 36 9.94 5.29 3.05
N GLN A 37 10.26 4.49 4.07
CA GLN A 37 9.74 3.13 4.24
C GLN A 37 9.08 2.92 5.61
N TYR A 38 7.87 2.36 5.59
CA TYR A 38 7.02 2.23 6.77
C TYR A 38 6.28 0.90 6.77
N LEU A 39 6.25 0.21 7.91
CA LEU A 39 5.30 -0.87 8.16
C LEU A 39 4.00 -0.24 8.66
N VAL A 40 2.90 -0.46 7.94
CA VAL A 40 1.58 0.10 8.25
C VAL A 40 0.61 -1.03 8.56
N GLN A 41 -0.10 -0.94 9.68
CA GLN A 41 -1.17 -1.86 10.04
C GLN A 41 -2.49 -1.38 9.43
N LEU A 42 -2.93 -2.07 8.38
CA LEU A 42 -4.23 -1.83 7.76
C LEU A 42 -5.24 -2.81 8.33
N ALA A 43 -6.42 -2.30 8.69
CA ALA A 43 -7.56 -3.16 9.05
C ALA A 43 -7.86 -4.11 7.89
N ASP A 44 -8.05 -5.39 8.18
CA ASP A 44 -8.36 -6.47 7.22
C ASP A 44 -7.28 -6.82 6.17
N ALA A 45 -6.33 -5.93 5.92
CA ALA A 45 -5.18 -6.14 5.03
C ALA A 45 -3.95 -6.70 5.75
N GLY A 46 -3.86 -6.51 7.07
CA GLY A 46 -2.70 -6.89 7.87
C GLY A 46 -1.57 -5.85 7.80
N THR A 47 -0.34 -6.30 8.00
CA THR A 47 0.84 -5.42 7.92
C THR A 47 1.31 -5.30 6.49
N VAL A 48 1.39 -4.07 5.97
CA VAL A 48 1.92 -3.77 4.64
C VAL A 48 3.20 -2.94 4.77
N LEU A 49 4.15 -3.16 3.89
CA LEU A 49 5.31 -2.29 3.72
C LEU A 49 4.95 -1.20 2.71
N LEU A 50 4.81 0.03 3.17
CA LEU A 50 4.69 1.22 2.35
C LEU A 50 6.09 1.75 2.02
N THR A 51 6.38 1.90 0.73
CA THR A 51 7.57 2.58 0.20
C THR A 51 7.15 3.81 -0.60
N GLU A 52 7.67 4.97 -0.19
CA GLU A 52 7.52 6.23 -0.91
C GLU A 52 8.55 6.31 -2.04
N LEU A 53 8.07 6.31 -3.28
CA LEU A 53 8.87 6.53 -4.48
C LEU A 53 8.60 7.95 -5.01
N PRO A 54 9.50 8.51 -5.84
CA PRO A 54 9.31 9.87 -6.37
C PRO A 54 7.97 10.07 -7.11
N GLU A 55 7.49 9.04 -7.80
CA GLU A 55 6.31 9.11 -8.69
C GLU A 55 5.22 8.09 -8.33
N ALA A 56 5.38 7.37 -7.22
CA ALA A 56 4.40 6.38 -6.77
C ALA A 56 4.49 6.08 -5.28
N LEU A 57 3.43 5.50 -4.73
CA LEU A 57 3.48 4.75 -3.48
C LEU A 57 3.43 3.27 -3.81
N ARG A 58 4.40 2.51 -3.29
CA ARG A 58 4.44 1.06 -3.42
C ARG A 58 4.04 0.41 -2.10
N PHE A 59 3.15 -0.57 -2.15
CA PHE A 59 2.71 -1.34 -1.00
C PHE A 59 3.01 -2.80 -1.22
N ASP A 60 3.88 -3.39 -0.41
CA ASP A 60 4.22 -4.81 -0.47
C ASP A 60 3.65 -5.55 0.74
N VAL A 61 3.05 -6.71 0.49
CA VAL A 61 2.49 -7.56 1.54
C VAL A 61 2.70 -9.03 1.22
N VAL A 62 3.15 -9.78 2.22
CA VAL A 62 3.28 -11.23 2.11
C VAL A 62 2.02 -11.89 2.66
N VAL A 63 1.33 -12.63 1.81
CA VAL A 63 0.09 -13.34 2.16
C VAL A 63 0.24 -14.85 1.96
N ARG A 64 -0.61 -15.61 2.64
CA ARG A 64 -0.55 -17.08 2.64
C ARG A 64 -1.16 -17.68 1.38
N ASP A 65 -2.27 -17.11 0.94
CA ASP A 65 -3.13 -17.63 -0.11
C ASP A 65 -3.82 -16.50 -0.90
N GLU A 66 -4.45 -16.89 -2.01
CA GLU A 66 -5.14 -16.01 -2.95
C GLU A 66 -6.37 -15.32 -2.33
N LEU A 67 -7.05 -15.97 -1.37
CA LEU A 67 -8.20 -15.37 -0.69
C LEU A 67 -7.75 -14.17 0.16
N THR A 68 -6.65 -14.34 0.89
CA THR A 68 -6.01 -13.29 1.67
C THR A 68 -5.51 -12.17 0.76
N ALA A 69 -4.90 -12.51 -0.38
CA ALA A 69 -4.50 -11.52 -1.40
C ALA A 69 -5.68 -10.62 -1.81
N ARG A 70 -6.83 -11.23 -2.17
CA ARG A 70 -8.03 -10.47 -2.57
C ARG A 70 -8.60 -9.61 -1.46
N ARG A 71 -8.57 -10.08 -0.21
CA ARG A 71 -8.99 -9.29 0.96
C ARG A 71 -8.08 -8.09 1.17
N THR A 72 -6.77 -8.30 1.11
CA THR A 72 -5.78 -7.23 1.23
C THR A 72 -5.93 -6.19 0.12
N ARG A 73 -6.23 -6.61 -1.12
CA ARG A 73 -6.53 -5.68 -2.23
C ARG A 73 -7.68 -4.74 -1.90
N ARG A 74 -8.84 -5.30 -1.53
CA ARG A 74 -10.03 -4.53 -1.19
C ARG A 74 -9.82 -3.63 0.03
N ALA A 75 -9.13 -4.13 1.05
CA ALA A 75 -8.86 -3.38 2.27
C ALA A 75 -7.92 -2.20 2.01
N LEU A 76 -6.90 -2.37 1.17
CA LEU A 76 -6.02 -1.28 0.77
C LEU A 76 -6.77 -0.23 -0.07
N GLU A 77 -7.52 -0.66 -1.09
CA GLU A 77 -8.34 0.24 -1.91
C GLU A 77 -9.30 1.08 -1.04
N ALA A 78 -10.00 0.43 -0.10
CA ALA A 78 -10.89 1.11 0.82
C ALA A 78 -10.15 2.06 1.77
N ALA A 79 -8.94 1.72 2.23
CA ALA A 79 -8.13 2.61 3.05
C ALA A 79 -7.70 3.85 2.28
N LEU A 80 -7.19 3.69 1.04
CA LEU A 80 -6.77 4.79 0.18
C LEU A 80 -7.93 5.74 -0.13
N GLU A 81 -9.09 5.19 -0.51
CA GLU A 81 -10.28 5.99 -0.82
C GLU A 81 -10.78 6.76 0.40
N ARG A 82 -10.70 6.19 1.61
CA ARG A 82 -11.07 6.91 2.85
C ARG A 82 -10.07 8.01 3.21
N CYS A 83 -8.77 7.76 3.05
CA CYS A 83 -7.74 8.73 3.43
C CYS A 83 -7.77 9.99 2.57
N LEU A 84 -7.95 9.85 1.25
CA LEU A 84 -8.04 10.99 0.35
C LEU A 84 -8.88 10.65 -0.91
N PRO A 85 -10.22 10.77 -0.83
CA PRO A 85 -11.13 10.40 -1.92
C PRO A 85 -10.77 11.05 -3.25
N GLY A 86 -10.82 10.27 -4.34
CA GLY A 86 -10.56 10.76 -5.70
C GLY A 86 -9.12 11.20 -5.99
N THR A 87 -8.17 10.98 -5.07
CA THR A 87 -6.76 11.35 -5.28
C THR A 87 -6.01 10.33 -6.12
N VAL A 88 -6.30 9.05 -5.92
CA VAL A 88 -5.68 7.95 -6.66
C VAL A 88 -6.15 8.01 -8.11
N SER A 89 -5.21 8.20 -9.04
CA SER A 89 -5.49 8.24 -10.48
C SER A 89 -5.34 6.86 -11.12
N ALA A 90 -4.37 6.08 -10.66
CA ALA A 90 -4.12 4.74 -11.14
C ALA A 90 -3.55 3.86 -10.03
N MET A 91 -3.94 2.59 -10.04
CA MET A 91 -3.44 1.56 -9.14
C MET A 91 -3.20 0.28 -9.92
N THR A 92 -1.99 -0.28 -9.82
CA THR A 92 -1.63 -1.56 -10.44
C THR A 92 -1.30 -2.60 -9.39
N TRP A 93 -1.53 -3.87 -9.74
CA TRP A 93 -1.34 -5.00 -8.84
C TRP A 93 -0.44 -6.05 -9.49
N GLN A 94 0.53 -6.52 -8.72
CA GLN A 94 1.39 -7.65 -9.08
C GLN A 94 1.29 -8.70 -7.97
N THR A 95 1.24 -9.97 -8.35
CA THR A 95 1.29 -11.09 -7.40
C THR A 95 2.39 -12.04 -7.84
N GLU A 96 3.33 -12.31 -6.94
CA GLU A 96 4.46 -13.19 -7.19
C GLU A 96 4.48 -14.33 -6.15
N PRO A 97 4.65 -15.59 -6.57
CA PRO A 97 4.84 -16.68 -5.63
C PRO A 97 6.16 -16.48 -4.86
N LEU A 98 6.13 -16.72 -3.55
CA LEU A 98 7.34 -16.70 -2.74
C LEU A 98 8.12 -17.99 -3.03
N VAL A 99 9.00 -17.96 -4.02
CA VAL A 99 9.90 -19.08 -4.30
C VAL A 99 11.07 -18.96 -3.32
N ALA A 100 11.20 -19.95 -2.43
CA ALA A 100 12.41 -20.05 -1.61
C ALA A 100 13.59 -20.33 -2.55
N VAL A 101 14.55 -19.42 -2.59
CA VAL A 101 15.85 -19.62 -3.23
C VAL A 101 16.75 -20.39 -2.27
#